data_AF-R7U421-F1
#
_entry.id   AF-R7U421-F1
#
_cell.length_a   1.000
_cell.length_b   1.000
_cell.length_c   1.000
_cell.angle_alpha   90.00
_cell.angle_beta   90.00
_cell.angle_gamma   90.00
#
_symmetry.space_group_name_H-M   'P 1'
#
loop_
_entity.id
_entity.type
_entity.pdbx_description
1 polymer ?
#
loop_
_entity_poly.entity_id
_entity_poly.type
_entity_poly.pdbx_seq_one_letter_code
_entity_poly.pdbx_strand_id
1 'polypeptide(L)'
;MATHEDPAPDFDLPMDASYIEKRMDFILQHQYVVHDEMDAVGMAIIELECELYARMDENATQGCINAIAEKIVILENEREQMAEYSKKLKKEFLILDEMLETLSIEEDTLSASGSEIDEAMDESRDLSSD
;
A
#
# COMPACT_ATOMS: atom_id res chain seq x y z
N MET A 1 -5.68 21.14 18.69
CA MET A 1 -4.72 20.01 18.56
C MET A 1 -4.33 19.97 17.10
N ALA A 2 -3.05 20.08 16.79
CA ALA A 2 -2.56 20.11 15.42
C ALA A 2 -2.56 18.67 14.88
N THR A 3 -3.38 18.42 13.86
CA THR A 3 -3.27 17.23 13.01
C THR A 3 -1.98 17.35 12.23
N HIS A 4 -0.93 16.66 12.70
CA HIS A 4 0.25 16.40 11.90
C HIS A 4 -0.15 15.32 10.90
N GLU A 5 -0.86 15.72 9.85
CA GLU A 5 -0.93 14.93 8.62
C GLU A 5 0.51 14.92 8.11
N ASP A 6 1.19 13.79 8.25
CA ASP A 6 2.47 13.59 7.58
C ASP A 6 2.15 13.58 6.09
N PRO A 7 2.53 14.62 5.32
CA PRO A 7 2.19 14.66 3.91
C PRO A 7 2.91 13.49 3.24
N ALA A 8 2.22 12.80 2.34
CA ALA A 8 2.88 11.86 1.44
C ALA A 8 4.12 12.54 0.86
N PRO A 9 5.30 11.88 0.84
CA PRO A 9 6.52 12.56 0.43
C PRO A 9 6.32 13.14 -0.98
N ASP A 10 6.62 14.42 -1.17
CA ASP A 10 6.63 15.05 -2.49
C ASP A 10 7.74 14.40 -3.31
N PHE A 11 7.35 13.47 -4.18
CA PHE A 11 8.25 12.79 -5.08
C PHE A 11 8.25 13.49 -6.45
N ASP A 12 8.97 14.61 -6.54
CA ASP A 12 9.37 15.24 -7.81
C ASP A 12 10.52 14.46 -8.49
N LEU A 13 10.41 13.13 -8.55
CA LEU A 13 11.33 12.25 -9.25
C LEU A 13 10.65 11.73 -10.53
N PRO A 14 11.36 11.59 -11.66
CA PRO A 14 10.83 10.84 -12.79
C PRO A 14 10.43 9.46 -12.28
N MET A 15 9.21 9.03 -12.61
CA MET A 15 8.63 7.75 -12.17
C MET A 15 9.39 6.61 -12.87
N ASP A 16 10.55 6.27 -12.31
CA ASP A 16 11.44 5.21 -12.78
C ASP A 16 11.26 3.93 -11.97
N ALA A 17 11.87 2.84 -12.44
CA ALA A 17 11.75 1.53 -11.78
C ALA A 17 12.18 1.58 -10.31
N SER A 18 13.26 2.31 -9.98
CA SER A 18 13.76 2.42 -8.61
C SER A 18 12.77 3.14 -7.68
N TYR A 19 12.10 4.18 -8.17
CA TYR A 19 11.05 4.87 -7.44
C TYR A 19 9.86 3.93 -7.16
N ILE A 20 9.42 3.20 -8.19
CA ILE A 20 8.29 2.28 -8.06
C ILE A 20 8.60 1.16 -7.06
N GLU A 21 9.77 0.54 -7.14
CA GLU A 21 10.24 -0.49 -6.20
C GLU A 21 10.23 0.02 -4.75
N LYS A 22 10.80 1.21 -4.50
CA LYS A 22 10.80 1.82 -3.15
C LYS A 22 9.39 2.08 -2.63
N ARG A 23 8.47 2.51 -3.51
CA ARG A 23 7.08 2.74 -3.13
C ARG A 23 6.36 1.42 -2.82
N MET A 24 6.63 0.36 -3.58
CA MET A 24 6.11 -0.98 -3.31
C MET A 24 6.62 -1.53 -1.97
N ASP A 25 7.91 -1.38 -1.67
CA ASP A 25 8.48 -1.76 -0.37
C ASP A 25 7.82 -1.00 0.80
N PHE A 26 7.62 0.31 0.64
CA PHE A 26 6.91 1.13 1.61
C PHE A 26 5.49 0.59 1.84
N ILE A 27 4.76 0.28 0.77
CA ILE A 27 3.39 -0.23 0.86
C ILE A 27 3.35 -1.58 1.59
N LEU A 28 4.29 -2.49 1.29
CA LEU A 28 4.37 -3.79 1.97
C LEU A 28 4.58 -3.62 3.47
N GLN A 29 5.55 -2.80 3.87
CA GLN A 29 5.81 -2.54 5.29
C GLN A 29 4.61 -1.91 5.99
N HIS A 30 3.96 -0.93 5.34
CA HIS A 30 2.80 -0.24 5.91
C HIS A 30 1.57 -1.15 6.01
N GLN A 31 1.36 -2.08 5.08
CA GLN A 31 0.27 -3.05 5.19
C GLN A 31 0.37 -3.91 6.45
N TYR A 32 1.59 -4.34 6.83
CA TYR A 32 1.79 -5.08 8.07
C TYR A 32 1.43 -4.24 9.29
N VAL A 33 1.92 -3.00 9.37
CA VAL A 33 1.62 -2.09 10.49
C VAL A 33 0.11 -1.84 10.59
N VAL A 34 -0.56 -1.55 9.47
CA VAL A 34 -2.01 -1.33 9.46
C VAL A 34 -2.77 -2.58 9.93
N HIS A 35 -2.32 -3.77 9.54
CA HIS A 35 -2.95 -5.01 10.00
C HIS A 35 -2.76 -5.22 11.51
N ASP A 36 -1.56 -5.00 12.03
CA ASP A 36 -1.26 -5.12 13.46
C ASP A 36 -2.11 -4.14 14.30
N GLU A 37 -2.24 -2.89 13.85
CA GLU A 37 -3.08 -1.88 14.50
C GLU A 37 -4.58 -2.24 14.42
N MET A 38 -5.04 -2.77 13.28
CA MET A 38 -6.42 -3.26 13.14
C MET A 38 -6.71 -4.41 14.12
N ASP A 39 -5.76 -5.31 14.33
CA ASP A 39 -5.87 -6.41 15.30
C ASP A 39 -5.88 -5.88 16.73
N ALA A 40 -5.03 -4.90 17.05
CA ALA A 40 -5.01 -4.25 18.36
C ALA A 40 -6.34 -3.54 18.68
N VAL A 41 -6.90 -2.80 17.71
CA VAL A 41 -8.23 -2.19 17.85
C VAL A 41 -9.32 -3.26 17.99
N GLY A 42 -9.21 -4.37 17.24
CA GLY A 42 -10.10 -5.52 17.38
C GLY A 42 -10.10 -6.10 18.79
N MET A 43 -8.92 -6.25 19.41
CA MET A 43 -8.81 -6.70 20.80
C MET A 43 -9.43 -5.71 21.78
N ALA A 44 -9.18 -4.41 21.60
CA ALA A 44 -9.76 -3.37 22.45
C ALA A 44 -11.30 -3.35 22.39
N ILE A 45 -11.89 -3.58 21.21
CA ILE A 45 -13.34 -3.71 21.03
C ILE A 45 -13.85 -4.91 21.85
N ILE A 46 -13.24 -6.09 21.72
CA ILE A 46 -13.64 -7.30 22.45
C ILE A 46 -13.56 -7.08 23.96
N GLU A 47 -12.51 -6.42 24.45
CA GLU A 47 -12.37 -6.09 25.88
C GLU A 47 -13.50 -5.17 26.36
N LEU A 48 -13.85 -4.14 25.59
CA LEU A 48 -14.96 -3.24 25.91
C LEU A 48 -16.33 -3.92 25.83
N GLU A 49 -16.54 -4.82 24.87
CA GLU A 49 -17.76 -5.64 24.81
C GLU A 49 -17.90 -6.51 26.05
N CYS A 50 -16.80 -7.15 26.47
CA CYS A 50 -16.77 -7.93 27.70
C CYS A 50 -17.06 -7.06 28.94
N GLU A 51 -16.48 -5.85 29.03
CA GLU A 51 -16.81 -4.90 30.10
C GLU A 51 -18.30 -4.50 30.04
N LEU A 52 -18.83 -4.20 28.86
CA LEU A 52 -20.24 -3.83 28.66
C LEU A 52 -21.16 -4.92 29.22
N TYR A 53 -20.94 -6.19 28.84
CA TYR A 53 -21.74 -7.30 29.32
C TYR A 53 -21.64 -7.49 30.83
N ALA A 54 -20.43 -7.40 31.40
CA ALA A 54 -20.24 -7.46 32.85
C ALA A 54 -21.00 -6.35 33.59
N ARG A 55 -20.97 -5.11 33.07
CA ARG A 55 -21.67 -3.96 33.67
C ARG A 55 -23.18 -4.06 33.58
N MET A 56 -23.71 -4.69 32.52
CA MET A 56 -25.15 -4.94 32.39
C MET A 56 -25.65 -5.91 33.47
N ASP A 57 -24.84 -6.90 33.85
CA ASP A 57 -25.18 -7.86 34.91
C ASP A 57 -25.09 -7.23 36.32
N GLU A 58 -24.25 -6.21 36.51
CA GLU A 58 -24.01 -5.55 37.81
C GLU A 58 -25.01 -4.41 38.16
N ASN A 59 -26.09 -4.22 37.39
CA ASN A 59 -26.99 -3.05 37.52
C ASN A 59 -26.23 -1.70 37.43
N ALA A 60 -25.23 -1.60 36.55
CA ALA A 60 -24.53 -0.34 36.31
C ALA A 60 -25.50 0.77 35.83
N THR A 61 -25.13 2.03 36.09
CA THR A 61 -25.93 3.17 35.62
C THR A 61 -25.98 3.21 34.09
N GLN A 62 -27.13 3.61 33.53
CA GLN A 62 -27.31 3.75 32.07
C GLN A 62 -26.22 4.63 31.42
N GLY A 63 -25.72 5.65 32.12
CA GLY A 63 -24.64 6.51 31.63
C GLY A 63 -23.32 5.75 31.41
N CYS A 64 -23.00 4.78 32.27
CA CYS A 64 -21.80 3.94 32.14
C CYS A 64 -21.92 2.99 30.94
N ILE A 65 -23.09 2.36 30.78
CA ILE A 65 -23.39 1.46 29.65
C ILE A 65 -23.31 2.23 28.33
N ASN A 66 -23.93 3.42 28.26
CA ASN A 66 -23.89 4.26 27.06
C ASN A 66 -22.45 4.70 26.72
N ALA A 67 -21.64 5.07 27.72
CA ALA A 67 -20.27 5.50 27.48
C ALA A 67 -19.37 4.38 26.91
N ILE A 68 -19.57 3.12 27.34
CA ILE A 68 -18.84 1.98 26.79
C ILE A 68 -19.33 1.68 25.36
N ALA A 69 -20.65 1.68 25.15
CA ALA A 69 -21.23 1.46 23.83
C ALA A 69 -20.77 2.52 22.79
N GLU A 70 -20.72 3.80 23.18
CA GLU A 70 -20.20 4.87 22.33
C GLU A 70 -18.72 4.65 21.96
N LYS A 71 -17.89 4.19 22.90
CA LYS A 71 -16.48 3.87 22.62
C LYS A 71 -16.33 2.71 21.63
N ILE A 72 -17.15 1.66 21.77
CA ILE A 72 -17.15 0.53 20.83
C ILE A 72 -17.44 1.03 19.42
N VAL A 73 -18.49 1.84 19.24
CA VAL A 73 -18.86 2.40 17.92
C VAL A 73 -17.74 3.25 17.32
N ILE A 74 -17.05 4.06 18.14
CA ILE A 74 -15.91 4.86 17.67
C ILE A 74 -14.78 3.95 17.16
N LEU A 75 -14.40 2.94 17.93
CA LEU A 75 -13.33 2.01 17.57
C LEU A 75 -13.68 1.15 16.36
N GLU A 76 -14.94 0.72 16.22
CA GLU A 76 -15.42 0.02 15.03
C GLU A 76 -15.26 0.89 13.76
N ASN A 77 -15.61 2.17 13.88
CA ASN A 77 -15.47 3.12 12.77
C ASN A 77 -13.99 3.37 12.42
N GLU A 78 -13.11 3.47 13.41
CA GLU A 78 -11.65 3.58 13.18
C GLU A 78 -11.10 2.31 12.50
N ARG A 79 -11.53 1.13 12.95
CA ARG A 79 -11.16 -0.16 12.33
C ARG A 79 -11.61 -0.26 10.88
N GLU A 80 -12.83 0.19 10.55
CA GLU A 80 -13.30 0.21 9.17
C GLU A 80 -12.47 1.18 8.31
N GLN A 81 -12.14 2.37 8.82
CA GLN A 81 -11.27 3.33 8.11
C GLN A 81 -9.88 2.74 7.82
N MET A 82 -9.30 2.02 8.77
CA MET A 82 -8.03 1.30 8.55
C MET A 82 -8.18 0.20 7.50
N ALA A 83 -9.30 -0.54 7.50
CA ALA A 83 -9.57 -1.57 6.49
C ALA A 83 -9.72 -0.97 5.09
N GLU A 84 -10.39 0.18 4.96
CA GLU A 84 -10.48 0.92 3.71
C GLU A 84 -9.11 1.43 3.23
N TYR A 85 -8.29 1.94 4.15
CA TYR A 85 -6.93 2.38 3.85
C TYR A 85 -6.06 1.21 3.37
N SER A 86 -6.10 0.06 4.04
CA SER A 86 -5.40 -1.16 3.63
C SER A 86 -5.81 -1.61 2.21
N LYS A 87 -7.11 -1.55 1.88
CA LYS A 87 -7.60 -1.82 0.51
C LYS A 87 -7.02 -0.85 -0.52
N LYS A 88 -6.90 0.44 -0.19
CA LYS A 88 -6.29 1.46 -1.07
C LYS A 88 -4.82 1.16 -1.30
N LEU A 89 -4.05 0.85 -0.25
CA LEU A 89 -2.65 0.45 -0.35
C LEU A 89 -2.48 -0.79 -1.25
N LYS A 90 -3.34 -1.80 -1.09
CA LYS A 90 -3.30 -3.00 -1.94
C LYS A 90 -3.57 -2.68 -3.41
N LYS A 91 -4.52 -1.78 -3.69
CA LYS A 91 -4.81 -1.34 -5.07
C LYS A 91 -3.64 -0.57 -5.66
N GLU A 92 -3.01 0.31 -4.88
CA GLU A 92 -1.82 1.05 -5.30
C GLU A 92 -0.67 0.11 -5.65
N PHE A 93 -0.42 -0.90 -4.81
CA PHE A 93 0.61 -1.92 -5.08
C PHE A 93 0.41 -2.61 -6.43
N LEU A 94 -0.83 -3.03 -6.74
CA LEU A 94 -1.13 -3.71 -8.01
C LEU A 94 -0.90 -2.80 -9.23
N ILE A 95 -1.20 -1.50 -9.10
CA ILE A 95 -0.95 -0.54 -10.18
C ILE A 95 0.56 -0.38 -10.39
N LEU A 96 1.34 -0.29 -9.31
CA LEU A 96 2.79 -0.16 -9.38
C LEU A 96 3.46 -1.41 -9.97
N ASP A 97 2.96 -2.59 -9.64
CA ASP A 97 3.40 -3.87 -10.21
C ASP A 97 3.19 -3.90 -11.75
N GLU A 98 2.00 -3.51 -12.22
CA GLU A 98 1.69 -3.40 -13.66
C GLU A 98 2.58 -2.37 -14.38
N MET A 99 2.91 -1.26 -13.69
CA MET A 99 3.83 -0.25 -14.24
C MET A 99 5.26 -0.78 -14.38
N LEU A 100 5.76 -1.57 -13.42
CA LEU A 100 7.09 -2.20 -13.52
C LEU A 100 7.13 -3.22 -14.67
N GLU A 101 6.10 -4.05 -14.82
CA GLU A 101 6.02 -4.99 -15.95
C GLU A 101 6.06 -4.26 -17.29
N THR A 102 5.34 -3.13 -17.41
CA THR A 102 5.32 -2.31 -18.64
C THR A 102 6.69 -1.71 -18.94
N LEU A 103 7.37 -1.14 -17.93
CA LEU A 103 8.71 -0.57 -18.10
C LEU A 103 9.74 -1.63 -18.53
N SER A 104 9.66 -2.85 -17.99
CA SER A 104 10.52 -3.96 -18.39
C SER A 104 10.32 -4.36 -19.86
N ILE A 105 9.06 -4.39 -20.33
CA ILE A 105 8.75 -4.70 -21.74
C ILE A 105 9.29 -3.61 -22.68
N GLU A 106 9.16 -2.34 -22.30
CA GLU A 106 9.69 -1.22 -23.09
C GLU A 106 11.22 -1.30 -23.22
N GLU A 107 11.94 -1.63 -22.14
CA GLU A 107 13.39 -1.80 -22.15
C GLU A 107 13.85 -2.95 -23.08
N ASP A 108 13.14 -4.08 -23.06
CA ASP A 108 13.43 -5.23 -23.91
C ASP A 108 13.21 -4.93 -25.40
N THR A 109 12.13 -4.20 -25.73
CA THR A 109 11.84 -3.83 -27.13
C THR A 109 12.83 -2.81 -27.69
N LEU A 110 13.29 -1.85 -26.87
CA LEU A 110 14.32 -0.89 -27.26
C LEU A 110 15.69 -1.56 -27.41
N SER A 111 16.01 -2.54 -26.55
CA SER A 111 17.23 -3.34 -26.66
C SER A 111 17.23 -4.21 -27.91
N ALA A 112 16.09 -4.81 -28.28
CA ALA A 112 15.97 -5.62 -29.49
C ALA A 112 16.10 -4.77 -30.77
N SER A 113 15.48 -3.59 -30.82
CA SER A 113 15.53 -2.70 -31.99
C SER A 113 16.86 -1.95 -32.16
N GLY A 114 17.66 -1.81 -31.10
CA GLY A 114 19.04 -1.32 -31.17
C GLY A 114 20.02 -2.35 -31.74
N SER A 115 19.73 -3.65 -31.61
CA SER A 115 20.62 -4.74 -32.09
C SER A 115 20.55 -4.98 -33.60
N GLU A 116 19.43 -4.68 -34.26
CA GLU A 116 19.25 -4.96 -35.70
C GLU A 116 19.91 -3.93 -36.63
N ILE A 117 20.35 -2.78 -36.09
CA ILE A 117 20.96 -1.71 -36.88
C ILE A 117 22.48 -1.90 -37.03
N ASP A 118 23.14 -2.60 -36.09
CA ASP A 118 24.60 -2.82 -36.12
C ASP A 118 25.01 -4.02 -37.01
N GLU A 119 24.15 -5.02 -37.22
CA GLU A 119 24.47 -6.16 -38.09
C GLU A 119 24.39 -5.83 -39.60
N ALA A 120 23.66 -4.78 -39.99
CA ALA A 120 23.51 -4.39 -41.40
C ALA A 120 24.71 -3.60 -41.97
N MET A 121 25.68 -3.20 -41.13
CA MET A 121 26.84 -2.41 -41.58
C MET A 121 28.13 -3.22 -41.82
N ASP A 122 28.18 -4.50 -41.46
CA ASP A 122 29.39 -5.33 -41.63
C ASP A 122 29.36 -6.25 -42.88
N GLU A 123 28.18 -6.55 -43.45
CA GLU A 123 28.08 -7.41 -44.64
C GLU A 123 28.40 -6.70 -45.98
N SER A 124 28.67 -5.39 -45.98
CA SER A 124 29.00 -4.66 -47.22
C SER A 124 30.50 -4.56 -47.53
N ARG A 125 31.36 -5.28 -46.79
CA ARG A 125 32.82 -5.15 -46.90
C ARG A 125 33.56 -6.27 -47.63
N ASP A 126 32.87 -7.25 -48.22
CA ASP A 126 33.51 -8.42 -48.86
C ASP A 126 33.18 -8.60 -50.36
N LEU A 127 33.04 -7.49 -51.10
CA LEU A 127 32.98 -7.50 -52.58
C LEU A 127 34.01 -6.55 -53.21
N SER A 128 35.28 -6.65 -52.79
CA SER A 128 36.40 -6.17 -53.61
C SER A 128 37.72 -6.77 -53.17
N SER A 129 38.08 -7.93 -53.73
CA SER A 129 39.47 -8.31 -53.98
C SER A 129 39.50 -9.39 -55.07
N ASP A 130 39.80 -8.91 -56.27
CA ASP A 130 40.44 -9.52 -57.46
C ASP A 130 40.21 -11.01 -57.80
#